data_AF-A0A5N5ISE0-F1
#
_entry.id   AF-A0A5N5ISE0-F1
#
_cell.length_a   1.000
_cell.length_b   1.000
_cell.length_c   1.000
_cell.angle_alpha   90.00
_cell.angle_beta   90.00
_cell.angle_gamma   90.00
#
_symmetry.space_group_name_H-M   'P 1'
#
loop_
_entity.id
_entity.type
_entity.pdbx_description
1 polymer ?
#
loop_
_entity_poly.entity_id
_entity_poly.type
_entity_poly.pdbx_seq_one_letter_code
_entity_poly.pdbx_strand_id
1 'polypeptide(L)'
;MMKRKIAKVLVLPLAMALFLSFTTAHKFYVSVTNMFYAEDEEAFQITSRIFIDDLDALLAERYGIKAKLATPDETKVADEYIEKYLRAKFLVLFNGEPAQYTFLGKRYDKDVVICYLEIPKVKLSSIKTMTVENDVLTDLFDEQQNVVHVKWKGKKKSFVLMKSNNKGMLNL
;
A
#
# COMPACT_ATOMS: atom_id res chain seq x y z
N MET A 1 -53.04 -13.56 -32.58
CA MET A 1 -52.23 -12.33 -32.31
C MET A 1 -51.74 -12.17 -30.86
N MET A 2 -52.19 -13.00 -29.90
CA MET A 2 -51.91 -12.82 -28.45
C MET A 2 -50.57 -13.43 -27.96
N LYS A 3 -50.11 -14.55 -28.55
CA LYS A 3 -48.89 -15.26 -28.11
C LYS A 3 -47.58 -14.46 -28.28
N ARG A 4 -47.50 -13.58 -29.30
CA ARG A 4 -46.32 -12.73 -29.55
C ARG A 4 -46.19 -11.56 -28.57
N LYS A 5 -47.28 -11.11 -27.93
CA LYS A 5 -47.24 -10.04 -26.92
C LYS A 5 -46.71 -10.55 -25.57
N ILE A 6 -47.11 -11.76 -25.17
CA ILE A 6 -46.66 -12.39 -23.92
C ILE A 6 -45.15 -12.69 -23.95
N ALA A 7 -44.62 -13.19 -25.08
CA ALA A 7 -43.19 -13.42 -25.25
C ALA A 7 -42.37 -12.13 -25.10
N LYS A 8 -42.86 -10.99 -25.62
CA LYS A 8 -42.18 -9.68 -25.47
C LYS A 8 -42.23 -9.14 -24.04
N VAL A 9 -43.29 -9.46 -23.28
CA VAL A 9 -43.46 -9.04 -21.88
C VAL A 9 -42.55 -9.82 -20.92
N LEU A 10 -42.18 -11.06 -21.25
CA LEU A 10 -41.23 -11.88 -20.47
C LEU A 10 -39.75 -11.60 -20.80
N VAL A 11 -39.44 -11.15 -22.02
CA VAL A 11 -38.05 -10.84 -22.42
C VAL A 11 -37.52 -9.57 -21.72
N LEU A 12 -38.39 -8.59 -21.47
CA LEU A 12 -38.00 -7.32 -20.83
C LEU A 12 -37.52 -7.47 -19.37
N PRO A 13 -38.22 -8.19 -18.46
CA PRO A 13 -37.72 -8.42 -17.11
C PRO A 13 -36.50 -9.34 -17.07
N LEU A 14 -36.37 -10.30 -18.00
CA LEU A 14 -35.19 -11.16 -18.10
C LEU A 14 -33.94 -10.37 -18.54
N ALA A 15 -34.10 -9.45 -19.51
CA ALA A 15 -33.04 -8.53 -19.90
C ALA A 15 -32.68 -7.57 -18.75
N MET A 16 -33.66 -7.06 -18.00
CA MET A 16 -33.41 -6.17 -16.86
C MET A 16 -32.71 -6.89 -15.69
N ALA A 17 -33.01 -8.16 -15.45
CA ALA A 17 -32.30 -8.98 -14.46
C ALA A 17 -30.82 -9.22 -14.85
N LEU A 18 -30.52 -9.35 -16.15
CA LEU A 18 -29.13 -9.49 -16.64
C LEU A 18 -28.31 -8.20 -16.47
N PHE A 19 -28.94 -7.02 -16.46
CA PHE A 19 -28.25 -5.74 -16.24
C PHE A 19 -28.00 -5.42 -14.75
N LEU A 20 -28.68 -6.10 -13.82
CA LEU A 20 -28.47 -5.92 -12.37
C LEU A 20 -27.30 -6.77 -11.82
N SER A 21 -26.77 -7.70 -12.61
CA SER A 21 -25.73 -8.67 -12.19
C SER A 21 -24.30 -8.10 -12.12
N PHE A 22 -24.08 -6.83 -12.45
CA PHE A 22 -22.73 -6.25 -12.60
C PHE A 22 -22.38 -5.24 -11.50
N THR A 23 -22.71 -5.53 -10.24
CA THR A 23 -22.31 -4.68 -9.10
C THR A 23 -21.27 -5.35 -8.21
N THR A 24 -20.16 -5.82 -8.80
CA THR A 24 -18.94 -6.03 -8.01
C THR A 24 -18.31 -4.67 -7.77
N ALA A 25 -18.54 -4.12 -6.57
CA ALA A 25 -17.69 -3.04 -6.06
C ALA A 25 -16.27 -3.61 -5.91
N HIS A 26 -15.42 -3.40 -6.91
CA HIS A 26 -14.02 -3.75 -6.81
C HIS A 26 -13.39 -2.83 -5.77
N LYS A 27 -13.07 -3.37 -4.58
CA LYS A 27 -12.27 -2.65 -3.59
C LYS A 27 -10.92 -2.30 -4.22
N PHE A 28 -10.51 -1.04 -4.05
CA PHE A 28 -9.27 -0.53 -4.63
C PHE A 28 -8.11 -0.83 -3.67
N TYR A 29 -7.45 -1.97 -3.88
CA TYR A 29 -6.32 -2.43 -3.05
C TYR A 29 -5.02 -1.74 -3.45
N VAL A 30 -4.80 -0.53 -2.93
CA VAL A 30 -3.62 0.27 -3.25
C VAL A 30 -3.00 0.90 -2.01
N SER A 31 -1.68 0.85 -1.94
CA SER A 31 -0.89 1.70 -1.04
C SER A 31 -0.01 2.65 -1.84
N VAL A 32 0.35 3.80 -1.25
CA VAL A 32 1.25 4.77 -1.88
C VAL A 32 2.41 5.07 -0.95
N THR A 33 3.62 4.74 -1.39
CA THR A 33 4.85 5.04 -0.68
C THR A 33 5.64 6.11 -1.42
N ASN A 34 5.92 7.24 -0.76
CA ASN A 34 6.80 8.27 -1.29
C ASN A 34 8.11 8.26 -0.52
N MET A 35 9.22 8.16 -1.24
CA MET A 35 10.59 8.29 -0.74
C MET A 35 11.20 9.56 -1.32
N PHE A 36 11.69 10.44 -0.46
CA PHE A 36 12.35 11.68 -0.83
C PHE A 36 13.71 11.73 -0.16
N TYR A 37 14.76 11.98 -0.95
CA TYR A 37 16.08 12.24 -0.41
C TYR A 37 16.18 13.71 0.05
N ALA A 38 16.29 13.92 1.36
CA ALA A 38 16.54 15.21 1.97
C ALA A 38 18.05 15.46 1.98
N GLU A 39 18.52 16.39 1.13
CA GLU A 39 19.95 16.66 0.96
C GLU A 39 20.59 17.22 2.24
N ASP A 40 19.90 18.13 2.93
CA ASP A 40 20.39 18.79 4.15
C ASP A 40 20.52 17.83 5.35
N GLU A 41 19.78 16.72 5.32
CA GLU A 41 19.76 15.71 6.40
C GLU A 41 20.54 14.44 6.03
N GLU A 42 21.06 14.34 4.80
CA GLU A 42 21.64 13.12 4.24
C GLU A 42 20.78 11.87 4.53
N ALA A 43 19.48 11.96 4.28
CA ALA A 43 18.51 10.93 4.66
C ALA A 43 17.44 10.71 3.58
N PHE A 44 16.94 9.48 3.48
CA PHE A 44 15.67 9.23 2.79
C PHE A 44 14.52 9.32 3.79
N GLN A 45 13.66 10.32 3.60
CA GLN A 45 12.39 10.45 4.30
C GLN A 45 11.30 9.73 3.51
N ILE A 46 10.52 8.89 4.19
CA ILE A 46 9.58 7.98 3.56
C ILE A 46 8.21 8.15 4.23
N THR A 47 7.18 8.25 3.39
CA THR A 47 5.78 8.20 3.83
C THR A 47 5.09 7.05 3.13
N SER A 48 4.40 6.19 3.89
CA SER A 48 3.56 5.13 3.34
C SER A 48 2.12 5.37 3.76
N ARG A 49 1.23 5.52 2.77
CA ARG A 49 -0.21 5.71 2.95
C ARG A 49 -0.91 4.39 2.73
N ILE A 50 -1.64 3.94 3.74
CA ILE A 50 -2.30 2.64 3.78
C ILE A 50 -3.74 2.88 4.29
N PHE A 51 -4.74 2.24 3.69
CA PHE A 51 -6.11 2.35 4.19
C PHE A 51 -6.22 1.76 5.60
N ILE A 52 -6.93 2.48 6.48
CA ILE A 52 -7.05 2.14 7.91
C ILE A 52 -7.71 0.76 8.06
N ASP A 53 -8.85 0.54 7.41
CA ASP A 53 -9.62 -0.70 7.49
C ASP A 53 -8.80 -1.93 7.03
N ASP A 54 -8.03 -1.77 5.96
CA ASP A 54 -7.20 -2.83 5.40
C ASP A 54 -6.02 -3.17 6.33
N LEU A 55 -5.41 -2.16 6.95
CA LEU A 55 -4.35 -2.37 7.92
C LEU A 55 -4.89 -3.01 9.22
N ASP A 56 -6.05 -2.57 9.70
CA ASP A 56 -6.72 -3.18 10.86
C ASP A 56 -7.04 -4.66 10.61
N ALA A 57 -7.60 -4.97 9.43
CA ALA A 57 -7.88 -6.34 9.01
C ALA A 57 -6.60 -7.18 8.95
N LEU A 58 -5.51 -6.62 8.40
CA LEU A 58 -4.22 -7.28 8.36
C LEU A 58 -3.64 -7.52 9.77
N LEU A 59 -3.70 -6.55 10.68
CA LEU A 59 -3.21 -6.72 12.05
C LEU A 59 -4.00 -7.80 12.81
N ALA A 60 -5.31 -7.88 12.57
CA ALA A 60 -6.16 -8.91 13.13
C ALA A 60 -5.82 -10.31 12.56
N GLU A 61 -5.72 -10.44 11.24
CA GLU A 61 -5.44 -11.72 10.57
C GLU A 61 -4.04 -12.24 10.89
N ARG A 62 -3.02 -11.37 10.80
CA ARG A 62 -1.62 -11.79 10.91
C ARG A 62 -1.13 -11.96 12.35
N TYR A 63 -1.67 -11.15 13.27
CA TYR A 63 -1.16 -11.09 14.64
C TYR A 63 -2.22 -11.35 15.71
N GLY A 64 -3.50 -11.53 15.33
CA GLY A 64 -4.60 -11.66 16.29
C GLY A 64 -4.91 -10.36 17.04
N ILE A 65 -4.39 -9.22 16.58
CA ILE A 65 -4.53 -7.92 17.24
C ILE A 65 -5.71 -7.17 16.65
N LYS A 66 -6.73 -6.92 17.46
CA LYS A 66 -7.81 -5.97 17.12
C LYS A 66 -7.34 -4.56 17.46
N ALA A 67 -6.67 -3.90 16.52
CA ALA A 67 -6.02 -2.63 16.80
C ALA A 67 -7.01 -1.47 16.95
N LYS A 68 -8.14 -1.50 16.21
CA LYS A 68 -9.19 -0.47 16.24
C LYS A 68 -8.59 0.91 15.91
N LEU A 69 -7.81 0.96 14.84
CA LEU A 69 -7.06 2.13 14.41
C LEU A 69 -7.99 3.32 14.17
N ALA A 70 -7.53 4.52 14.51
CA ALA A 70 -8.28 5.78 14.36
C ALA A 70 -9.59 5.85 15.16
N THR A 71 -9.71 5.06 16.23
CA THR A 71 -10.85 5.11 17.16
C THR A 71 -10.39 5.46 18.58
N PRO A 72 -11.30 5.93 19.47
CA PRO A 72 -10.96 6.13 20.88
C PRO A 72 -10.48 4.87 21.63
N ASP A 73 -10.76 3.68 21.07
CA ASP A 73 -10.39 2.39 21.64
C ASP A 73 -9.10 1.80 21.03
N GLU A 74 -8.32 2.60 20.29
CA GLU A 74 -7.10 2.13 19.65
C GLU A 74 -6.13 1.53 20.67
N THR A 75 -5.63 0.32 20.36
CA THR A 75 -4.74 -0.39 21.28
C THR A 75 -3.37 0.25 21.38
N LYS A 76 -2.79 0.26 22.60
CA LYS A 76 -1.46 0.82 22.87
C LYS A 76 -0.32 0.12 22.12
N VAL A 77 -0.53 -1.12 21.69
CA VAL A 77 0.46 -1.91 20.94
C VAL A 77 0.37 -1.69 19.42
N ALA A 78 -0.58 -0.88 18.92
CA ALA A 78 -0.82 -0.72 17.50
C ALA A 78 0.46 -0.30 16.75
N ASP A 79 1.18 0.69 17.28
CA ASP A 79 2.39 1.22 16.66
C ASP A 79 3.51 0.19 16.56
N GLU A 80 3.72 -0.59 17.62
CA GLU A 80 4.72 -1.67 17.66
C GLU A 80 4.43 -2.72 16.58
N TYR A 81 3.17 -3.13 16.44
CA TYR A 81 2.79 -4.13 15.44
C TYR A 81 2.78 -3.58 14.01
N ILE A 82 2.46 -2.29 13.82
CA ILE A 82 2.59 -1.62 12.52
C ILE A 82 4.07 -1.55 12.12
N GLU A 83 4.96 -1.13 13.03
CA GLU A 83 6.40 -1.11 12.76
C GLU A 83 6.92 -2.51 12.43
N LYS A 84 6.58 -3.51 13.26
CA LYS A 84 6.94 -4.91 13.04
C LYS A 84 6.48 -5.41 11.67
N TYR A 85 5.27 -5.02 11.27
CA TYR A 85 4.71 -5.37 9.97
C TYR A 85 5.48 -4.73 8.81
N LEU A 86 5.70 -3.41 8.87
CA LEU A 86 6.45 -2.68 7.85
C LEU A 86 7.86 -3.25 7.70
N ARG A 87 8.55 -3.57 8.80
CA ARG A 87 9.88 -4.21 8.77
C ARG A 87 9.89 -5.55 8.04
N ALA A 88 8.78 -6.27 8.06
CA ALA A 88 8.65 -7.54 7.35
C ALA A 88 8.23 -7.39 5.87
N LYS A 89 7.71 -6.23 5.45
CA LYS A 89 7.03 -6.05 4.15
C LYS A 89 7.51 -4.89 3.31
N PHE A 90 8.36 -4.04 3.85
CA PHE A 90 8.97 -2.94 3.15
C PHE A 90 10.47 -2.96 3.40
N LEU A 91 11.24 -3.13 2.32
CA LEU A 91 12.70 -3.21 2.35
C LEU A 91 13.28 -2.25 1.32
N VAL A 92 14.35 -1.56 1.70
CA VAL A 92 15.17 -0.75 0.80
C VAL A 92 16.57 -1.34 0.83
N LEU A 93 17.17 -1.54 -0.34
CA LEU A 93 18.54 -2.01 -0.48
C LEU A 93 19.37 -0.97 -1.21
N PHE A 94 20.56 -0.68 -0.70
CA PHE A 94 21.57 0.14 -1.36
C PHE A 94 22.71 -0.75 -1.80
N ASN A 95 23.04 -0.74 -3.10
CA ASN A 95 24.08 -1.61 -3.67
C ASN A 95 23.87 -3.11 -3.35
N GLY A 96 22.62 -3.54 -3.16
CA GLY A 96 22.26 -4.91 -2.78
C GLY A 96 22.22 -5.20 -1.28
N GLU A 97 22.64 -4.25 -0.43
CA GLU A 97 22.64 -4.42 1.02
C GLU A 97 21.40 -3.77 1.68
N PRO A 98 20.71 -4.46 2.61
CA PRO A 98 19.59 -3.90 3.36
C PRO A 98 19.92 -2.59 4.09
N ALA A 99 19.16 -1.54 3.81
CA ALA A 99 19.22 -0.28 4.53
C ALA A 99 18.30 -0.32 5.76
N GLN A 100 18.85 0.02 6.93
CA GLN A 100 18.07 0.12 8.16
C GLN A 100 17.29 1.43 8.19
N TYR A 101 15.99 1.35 8.44
CA TYR A 101 15.15 2.52 8.71
C TYR A 101 14.60 2.53 10.13
N THR A 102 14.26 3.73 10.57
CA THR A 102 13.54 4.01 11.81
C THR A 102 12.08 4.30 11.49
N PHE A 103 11.15 3.71 12.25
CA PHE A 103 9.76 4.14 12.24
C PHE A 103 9.62 5.34 13.19
N LEU A 104 9.28 6.49 12.63
CA LEU A 104 9.16 7.75 13.38
C LEU A 104 7.77 7.89 14.03
N GLY A 105 6.79 7.14 13.53
CA GLY A 105 5.41 7.16 13.99
C GLY A 105 4.43 7.18 12.82
N LYS A 106 3.17 7.46 13.15
CA LYS A 106 2.07 7.52 12.18
C LYS A 106 1.15 8.70 12.47
N ARG A 107 0.39 9.11 11.46
CA ARG A 107 -0.79 9.97 11.63
C ARG A 107 -1.96 9.45 10.82
N TYR A 108 -3.16 9.83 11.22
CA TYR A 108 -4.36 9.56 10.44
C TYR A 108 -4.69 10.74 9.52
N ASP A 109 -5.20 10.43 8.33
CA ASP A 109 -5.70 11.38 7.36
C ASP A 109 -6.91 10.76 6.66
N LYS A 110 -8.11 11.17 7.08
CA LYS A 110 -9.37 10.58 6.62
C LYS A 110 -9.39 9.05 6.81
N ASP A 111 -9.34 8.31 5.72
CA ASP A 111 -9.43 6.86 5.60
C ASP A 111 -8.07 6.16 5.51
N VAL A 112 -6.96 6.92 5.56
CA VAL A 112 -5.61 6.37 5.52
C VAL A 112 -4.83 6.65 6.79
N VAL A 113 -3.97 5.69 7.15
CA VAL A 113 -2.85 5.90 8.04
C VAL A 113 -1.61 6.22 7.22
N ILE A 114 -0.87 7.23 7.67
CA ILE A 114 0.36 7.68 7.06
C ILE A 114 1.49 7.34 8.01
N CYS A 115 2.27 6.33 7.63
CA CYS A 115 3.45 5.88 8.37
C CYS A 115 4.67 6.68 7.92
N TYR A 116 5.47 7.14 8.88
CA TYR A 116 6.70 7.88 8.64
C TYR A 116 7.90 7.00 8.93
N LEU A 117 8.75 6.82 7.93
CA LEU A 117 10.02 6.10 8.05
C LEU A 117 11.17 7.01 7.63
N GLU A 118 12.33 6.77 8.19
CA GLU A 118 13.56 7.45 7.78
C GLU A 118 14.72 6.47 7.68
N ILE A 119 15.47 6.57 6.58
CA ILE A 119 16.79 5.94 6.46
C ILE A 119 17.83 7.05 6.64
N PRO A 120 18.43 7.19 7.83
CA PRO A 120 19.40 8.24 8.09
C PRO A 120 20.80 7.88 7.58
N LYS A 121 21.71 8.87 7.55
CA LYS A 121 23.16 8.68 7.26
C LYS A 121 23.43 8.07 5.88
N VAL A 122 22.66 8.48 4.89
CA VAL A 122 22.71 8.00 3.51
C VAL A 122 23.61 8.93 2.69
N LYS A 123 24.83 8.46 2.39
CA LYS A 123 25.73 9.17 1.48
C LYS A 123 25.39 8.84 0.03
N LEU A 124 24.55 9.64 -0.61
CA LEU A 124 24.05 9.35 -1.96
C LEU A 124 25.17 9.17 -3.01
N SER A 125 26.32 9.83 -2.85
CA SER A 125 27.48 9.67 -3.74
C SER A 125 28.11 8.27 -3.71
N SER A 126 27.86 7.49 -2.66
CA SER A 126 28.37 6.12 -2.50
C SER A 126 27.41 5.05 -3.02
N ILE A 127 26.18 5.43 -3.39
CA ILE A 127 25.13 4.50 -3.78
C ILE A 127 24.97 4.53 -5.29
N LYS A 128 25.23 3.38 -5.93
CA LYS A 128 25.09 3.19 -7.37
C LYS A 128 23.70 2.69 -7.72
N THR A 129 23.19 1.75 -6.92
CA THR A 129 21.87 1.16 -7.12
C THR A 129 21.03 1.26 -5.86
N MET A 130 19.74 1.51 -6.05
CA MET A 130 18.74 1.33 -5.00
C MET A 130 17.66 0.36 -5.49
N THR A 131 17.30 -0.57 -4.63
CA THR A 131 16.15 -1.46 -4.84
C THR A 131 15.14 -1.20 -3.74
N VAL A 132 13.87 -1.03 -4.12
CA VAL A 132 12.75 -0.94 -3.19
C VAL A 132 11.89 -2.18 -3.36
N GLU A 133 11.71 -2.94 -2.29
CA GLU A 133 10.79 -4.07 -2.22
C GLU A 133 9.60 -3.68 -1.35
N ASN A 134 8.38 -3.86 -1.87
CA ASN A 134 7.16 -3.47 -1.17
C ASN A 134 6.04 -4.50 -1.34
N ASP A 135 5.81 -5.26 -0.28
CA ASP A 135 4.78 -6.29 -0.12
C ASP A 135 3.69 -5.86 0.88
N VAL A 136 3.54 -4.56 1.13
CA VAL A 136 2.46 -4.06 1.98
C VAL A 136 1.12 -4.58 1.44
N LEU A 137 0.32 -5.17 2.32
CA LEU A 137 -0.98 -5.82 2.15
C LEU A 137 -1.07 -6.99 1.14
N THR A 138 0.02 -7.40 0.48
CA THR A 138 -0.01 -8.48 -0.55
C THR A 138 -0.27 -9.88 0.02
N ASP A 139 -0.17 -10.04 1.35
CA ASP A 139 -0.54 -11.29 2.04
C ASP A 139 -2.05 -11.49 2.11
N LEU A 140 -2.79 -10.38 2.22
CA LEU A 140 -4.23 -10.40 2.45
C LEU A 140 -5.02 -10.17 1.16
N PHE A 141 -4.45 -9.40 0.23
CA PHE A 141 -5.09 -9.08 -1.05
C PHE A 141 -4.13 -9.39 -2.21
N ASP A 142 -4.43 -10.42 -2.99
CA ASP A 142 -3.60 -10.82 -4.14
C ASP A 142 -3.53 -9.74 -5.24
N GLU A 143 -4.59 -8.94 -5.36
CA GLU A 143 -4.68 -7.83 -6.34
C GLU A 143 -4.03 -6.53 -5.85
N GLN A 144 -3.45 -6.52 -4.64
CA GLN A 144 -2.82 -5.35 -4.05
C GLN A 144 -1.72 -4.76 -4.95
N GLN A 145 -1.78 -3.45 -5.16
CA GLN A 145 -0.76 -2.68 -5.86
C GLN A 145 -0.11 -1.67 -4.93
N ASN A 146 1.21 -1.70 -4.85
CA ASN A 146 1.99 -0.77 -4.03
C ASN A 146 2.71 0.21 -4.96
N VAL A 147 2.19 1.45 -5.02
CA VAL A 147 2.79 2.51 -5.82
C VAL A 147 3.94 3.13 -5.05
N VAL A 148 5.15 3.08 -5.60
CA VAL A 148 6.35 3.66 -4.99
C VAL A 148 6.84 4.82 -5.83
N HIS A 149 6.95 6.00 -5.24
CA HIS A 149 7.59 7.16 -5.85
C HIS A 149 8.91 7.44 -5.15
N VAL A 150 9.99 7.50 -5.91
CA VAL A 150 11.32 7.85 -5.41
C VAL A 150 11.75 9.17 -6.04
N LYS A 151 12.16 10.13 -5.21
CA LYS A 151 12.71 11.42 -5.64
C LYS A 151 14.09 11.65 -5.04
N TRP A 152 15.07 11.98 -5.88
CA TRP A 152 16.45 12.26 -5.48
C TRP A 152 17.10 13.22 -6.48
N LYS A 153 17.85 14.24 -6.02
CA LYS A 153 18.61 15.16 -6.90
C LYS A 153 17.80 15.71 -8.10
N GLY A 154 16.55 16.12 -7.86
CA GLY A 154 15.63 16.59 -8.92
C GLY A 154 15.10 15.52 -9.88
N LYS A 155 15.55 14.27 -9.79
CA LYS A 155 15.02 13.12 -10.53
C LYS A 155 13.83 12.50 -9.79
N LYS A 156 12.92 11.89 -10.56
CA LYS A 156 11.78 11.11 -10.04
C LYS A 156 11.67 9.80 -10.80
N LYS A 157 11.45 8.70 -10.07
CA LYS A 157 11.07 7.39 -10.64
C LYS A 157 9.84 6.87 -9.89
N SER A 158 8.98 6.16 -10.61
CA SER A 158 7.79 5.53 -10.04
C SER A 158 7.76 4.05 -10.40
N PHE A 159 7.26 3.23 -9.49
CA PHE A 159 7.00 1.81 -9.68
C PHE A 159 5.58 1.48 -9.24
N VAL A 160 4.97 0.49 -9.88
CA VAL A 160 3.79 -0.19 -9.38
C VAL A 160 4.25 -1.61 -9.07
N LEU A 161 4.26 -1.96 -7.79
CA LEU A 161 4.78 -3.21 -7.27
C LEU A 161 3.61 -4.10 -6.85
N MET A 162 3.66 -5.37 -7.24
CA MET A 162 2.61 -6.35 -6.97
C MET A 162 3.24 -7.63 -6.43
N LYS A 163 2.45 -8.54 -5.87
CA LYS A 163 2.94 -9.82 -5.32
C LYS A 163 3.84 -10.61 -6.28
N SER A 164 3.54 -10.60 -7.58
CA SER A 164 4.34 -11.29 -8.62
C SER A 164 5.62 -10.55 -9.03
N ASN A 165 5.70 -9.24 -8.77
CA ASN A 165 6.86 -8.39 -9.04
C ASN A 165 6.91 -7.25 -8.03
N ASN A 166 7.44 -7.57 -6.86
CA ASN A 166 7.42 -6.70 -5.69
C ASN A 166 8.64 -5.79 -5.59
N LYS A 167 9.54 -5.79 -6.59
CA LYS A 167 10.83 -5.06 -6.56
C LYS A 167 10.93 -4.01 -7.65
N GLY A 168 11.33 -2.80 -7.28
CA GLY A 168 11.69 -1.71 -8.19
C GLY A 168 13.17 -1.34 -8.03
N MET A 169 13.97 -1.48 -9.10
CA MET A 169 15.38 -1.13 -9.10
C MET A 169 15.65 0.17 -9.86
N LEU A 170 16.57 0.98 -9.37
CA LEU A 170 17.02 2.22 -9.99
C LEU A 170 18.53 2.43 -9.84
N ASN A 171 19.09 3.14 -10.81
CA ASN A 171 20.46 3.64 -10.77
C ASN A 171 20.40 5.12 -10.32
N LEU A 172 21.12 5.45 -9.24
CA LEU A 172 21.05 6.78 -8.61
C LEU A 172 21.96 7.81 -9.29
#